data_AF-A0A537XQR0-F1
#
_entry.id   AF-A0A537XQR0-F1
#
_cell.length_a   1.000
_cell.length_b   1.000
_cell.length_c   1.000
_cell.angle_alpha   90.00
_cell.angle_beta   90.00
_cell.angle_gamma   90.00
#
_symmetry.space_group_name_H-M   'P 1'
#
loop_
_entity.id
_entity.type
_entity.pdbx_description
1 polymer ?
#
loop_
_entity_poly.entity_id
_entity_poly.type
_entity_poly.pdbx_seq_one_letter_code
_entity_poly.pdbx_strand_id
1 'polypeptide(L)'
;AFTADMVKPGLPVMNADGTPKWRMAPSPHGSYWKDGMKLGYQDVGSATLLKSTPADRRKAAWLYLQFIVSKTVSLKKSHVGLTFIRESDIWDKSFTERAPKLGGLIEFYRSPARVQWTPTGNNVPDYPKLAQLWWQNIGDASSGAKTPQAAMDSLAAAQDSVLERLEKSGVQGACGPKMNKKEKPDYWFAKSEKDGNIAPQRKLANEKPKGETVDYDTLIKSWPASPPKRASN
;
A
#
# COMPACT_ATOMS: atom_id res chain seq x y z
N ALA A 1 10.11 5.91 -6.98
CA ALA A 1 9.12 6.82 -6.36
C ALA A 1 9.13 8.14 -7.12
N PHE A 2 7.98 8.66 -7.53
CA PHE A 2 7.87 9.82 -8.42
C PHE A 2 8.13 11.18 -7.73
N THR A 3 7.99 11.25 -6.40
CA THR A 3 8.09 12.50 -5.64
C THR A 3 9.43 13.20 -5.81
N ALA A 4 10.55 12.45 -5.83
CA ALA A 4 11.87 13.04 -6.02
C ALA A 4 12.01 13.74 -7.38
N ASP A 5 11.35 13.20 -8.41
CA ASP A 5 11.31 13.83 -9.73
C ASP A 5 10.36 15.03 -9.76
N MET A 6 9.27 15.01 -9.00
CA MET A 6 8.28 16.10 -8.94
C MET A 6 8.72 17.34 -8.15
N VAL A 7 9.86 17.29 -7.45
CA VAL A 7 10.43 18.42 -6.69
C VAL A 7 11.72 18.97 -7.30
N LYS A 8 12.06 18.58 -8.53
CA LYS A 8 13.23 19.12 -9.23
C LYS A 8 13.01 20.60 -9.59
N PRO A 9 14.01 21.47 -9.40
CA PRO A 9 13.93 22.87 -9.82
C PRO A 9 13.60 23.02 -11.32
N GLY A 10 12.89 24.09 -11.67
CA GLY A 10 12.58 24.44 -13.06
C GLY A 10 11.41 23.68 -13.70
N LEU A 11 10.79 22.73 -12.99
CA LEU A 11 9.60 22.05 -13.50
C LEU A 11 8.36 22.96 -13.48
N PRO A 12 7.40 22.79 -14.41
CA PRO A 12 6.15 23.58 -14.43
C PRO A 12 5.33 23.50 -13.12
N VAL A 13 5.47 22.39 -12.40
CA VAL A 13 4.80 22.12 -11.12
C VAL A 13 5.51 22.71 -9.89
N MET A 14 6.58 23.47 -10.10
CA MET A 14 7.34 24.15 -9.06
C MET A 14 7.22 25.67 -9.20
N ASN A 15 7.24 26.37 -8.07
CA ASN A 15 7.38 27.82 -8.01
C ASN A 15 8.85 28.24 -8.18
N ALA A 16 9.08 29.51 -8.50
CA ALA A 16 10.43 30.06 -8.67
C ALA A 16 11.26 30.03 -7.38
N ASP A 17 10.63 30.06 -6.21
CA ASP A 17 11.28 29.94 -4.89
C ASP A 17 11.67 28.49 -4.52
N GLY A 18 11.36 27.53 -5.39
CA GLY A 18 11.65 26.11 -5.18
C GLY A 18 10.60 25.36 -4.34
N THR A 19 9.45 25.95 -4.03
CA THR A 19 8.32 25.25 -3.42
C THR A 19 7.42 24.58 -4.48
N PRO A 20 6.78 23.43 -4.17
CA PRO A 20 5.85 22.81 -5.10
C PRO A 20 4.52 23.57 -5.19
N LYS A 21 3.92 23.59 -6.38
CA LYS A 21 2.55 24.09 -6.62
C LYS A 21 1.45 23.12 -6.18
N TRP A 22 1.84 21.95 -5.68
CA TRP A 22 0.97 20.86 -5.28
C TRP A 22 1.21 20.50 -3.81
N ARG A 23 0.24 19.81 -3.21
CA ARG A 23 0.32 19.31 -1.84
C ARG A 23 -0.22 17.88 -1.76
N MET A 24 0.38 17.07 -0.88
CA MET A 24 -0.16 15.79 -0.46
C MET A 24 -1.39 16.02 0.40
N ALA A 25 -2.42 15.22 0.18
CA ALA A 25 -3.66 15.26 0.94
C ALA A 25 -4.05 13.84 1.39
N PRO A 26 -4.90 13.69 2.41
CA PRO A 26 -5.50 12.41 2.75
C PRO A 26 -6.20 11.79 1.54
N SER A 27 -6.19 10.45 1.44
CA SER A 27 -6.88 9.76 0.36
C SER A 27 -8.39 9.99 0.46
N PRO A 28 -9.10 10.15 -0.66
CA PRO A 28 -10.56 10.27 -0.66
C PRO A 28 -11.22 8.93 -0.31
N HIS A 29 -12.47 9.00 0.16
CA HIS A 29 -13.29 7.84 0.50
C HIS A 29 -14.21 7.47 -0.67
N GLY A 30 -14.32 6.17 -0.96
CA GLY A 30 -15.33 5.64 -1.89
C GLY A 30 -16.64 5.31 -1.17
N SER A 31 -17.70 5.04 -1.94
CA SER A 31 -19.05 4.74 -1.42
C SER A 31 -19.11 3.55 -0.45
N TYR A 32 -18.17 2.61 -0.58
CA TYR A 32 -18.07 1.39 0.24
C TYR A 32 -17.18 1.55 1.48
N TRP A 33 -16.48 2.68 1.61
CA TRP A 33 -15.54 2.90 2.70
C TRP A 33 -16.28 3.09 4.02
N LYS A 34 -15.72 2.53 5.09
CA LYS A 34 -16.19 2.70 6.47
C LYS A 34 -14.99 2.87 7.39
N ASP A 35 -15.20 3.47 8.56
CA ASP A 35 -14.14 3.63 9.56
C ASP A 35 -13.44 2.30 9.86
N GLY A 36 -12.10 2.35 9.90
CA GLY A 36 -11.25 1.16 10.05
C GLY A 36 -10.86 0.50 8.72
N MET A 37 -11.47 0.87 7.60
CA MET A 37 -10.97 0.49 6.29
C MET A 37 -9.74 1.30 5.87
N LYS A 38 -8.94 0.69 5.02
CA LYS A 38 -7.73 1.32 4.48
C LYS A 38 -8.01 2.34 3.41
N LEU A 39 -7.03 3.20 3.23
CA LEU A 39 -7.08 4.35 2.34
C LEU A 39 -5.97 4.36 1.29
N GLY A 40 -5.13 3.34 1.30
CA GLY A 40 -4.06 3.18 0.32
C GLY A 40 -3.32 1.87 0.51
N TYR A 41 -2.27 1.72 -0.27
CA TYR A 41 -1.31 0.62 -0.17
C TYR A 41 0.10 1.19 -0.09
N GLN A 42 0.95 0.53 0.69
CA GLN A 42 2.35 0.86 0.82
C GLN A 42 3.18 -0.36 0.41
N ASP A 43 3.93 -0.22 -0.68
CA ASP A 43 4.96 -1.19 -1.05
C ASP A 43 6.15 -1.09 -0.09
N VAL A 44 6.53 -2.22 0.50
CA VAL A 44 7.71 -2.31 1.36
C VAL A 44 8.70 -3.26 0.72
N GLY A 45 9.81 -2.70 0.24
CA GLY A 45 10.94 -3.50 -0.24
C GLY A 45 11.53 -4.32 0.91
N SER A 46 11.84 -5.58 0.64
CA SER A 46 12.50 -6.48 1.59
C SER A 46 13.75 -7.07 0.97
N ALA A 47 14.73 -7.37 1.83
CA ALA A 47 15.89 -8.14 1.44
C ALA A 47 15.67 -9.61 1.83
N THR A 48 15.76 -10.50 0.85
CA THR A 48 15.55 -11.94 1.07
C THR A 48 16.86 -12.69 0.98
N LEU A 49 17.19 -13.44 2.03
CA LEU A 49 18.33 -14.35 2.06
C LEU A 49 17.86 -15.78 1.78
N LEU A 50 18.21 -16.32 0.60
CA LEU A 50 17.75 -17.64 0.18
C LEU A 50 18.41 -18.75 1.00
N LYS A 51 17.61 -19.77 1.36
CA LYS A 51 18.09 -20.98 2.06
C LYS A 51 19.09 -21.81 1.24
N SER A 52 19.05 -21.70 -0.09
CA SER A 52 19.98 -22.36 -1.01
C SER A 52 21.37 -21.70 -1.08
N THR A 53 21.50 -20.43 -0.67
CA THR A 53 22.80 -19.73 -0.69
C THR A 53 23.74 -20.32 0.38
N PRO A 54 24.99 -20.71 0.07
CA PRO A 54 25.93 -21.21 1.06
C PRO A 54 26.07 -20.27 2.27
N ALA A 55 26.19 -20.85 3.47
CA ALA A 55 26.10 -20.10 4.73
C ALA A 55 27.09 -18.93 4.80
N ASP A 56 28.33 -19.11 4.37
CA ASP A 56 29.35 -18.05 4.42
C ASP A 56 29.04 -16.88 3.50
N ARG A 57 28.49 -17.15 2.30
CA ARG A 57 28.01 -16.09 1.40
C ARG A 57 26.78 -15.38 1.97
N ARG A 58 25.91 -16.11 2.65
CA ARG A 58 24.72 -15.54 3.30
C ARG A 58 25.09 -14.61 4.46
N LYS A 59 26.12 -14.94 5.25
CA LYS A 59 26.66 -14.07 6.31
C LYS A 59 27.19 -12.75 5.73
N ALA A 60 27.97 -12.83 4.65
CA ALA A 60 28.47 -11.64 3.96
C ALA A 60 27.34 -10.76 3.42
N ALA A 61 26.33 -11.39 2.78
CA ALA A 61 25.13 -10.68 2.34
C ALA A 61 24.41 -10.01 3.51
N TRP A 62 24.24 -10.70 4.65
CA TRP A 62 23.62 -10.12 5.85
C TRP A 62 24.38 -8.88 6.36
N LEU A 63 25.71 -8.90 6.39
CA LEU A 63 26.52 -7.73 6.75
C LEU A 63 26.30 -6.56 5.79
N TYR A 64 26.27 -6.83 4.49
CA TYR A 64 25.94 -5.80 3.49
C TYR A 64 24.54 -5.23 3.69
N LEU A 65 23.56 -6.08 4.04
CA LEU A 65 22.22 -5.62 4.39
C LEU A 65 22.23 -4.65 5.58
N GLN A 66 23.04 -4.90 6.62
CA GLN A 66 23.21 -3.97 7.73
C GLN A 66 23.79 -2.62 7.27
N PHE A 67 24.78 -2.66 6.38
CA PHE A 67 25.39 -1.44 5.83
C PHE A 67 24.37 -0.60 5.05
N ILE A 68 23.60 -1.21 4.13
CA ILE A 68 22.70 -0.45 3.26
C ILE A 68 21.48 0.16 3.97
N VAL A 69 21.16 -0.32 5.17
CA VAL A 69 20.11 0.21 6.07
C VAL A 69 20.69 0.96 7.28
N SER A 70 22.01 1.10 7.37
CA SER A 70 22.65 1.88 8.43
C SER A 70 22.20 3.34 8.37
N LYS A 71 22.14 4.02 9.53
CA LYS A 71 21.56 5.37 9.66
C LYS A 71 22.10 6.36 8.62
N THR A 72 23.42 6.42 8.45
CA THR A 72 24.05 7.36 7.50
C THR A 72 23.67 7.05 6.05
N VAL A 73 23.70 5.77 5.66
CA VAL A 73 23.39 5.34 4.30
C VAL A 73 21.90 5.50 3.99
N SER A 74 21.02 5.11 4.92
CA SER A 74 19.57 5.23 4.77
C SER A 74 19.13 6.70 4.73
N LEU A 75 19.70 7.56 5.57
CA LEU A 75 19.41 9.00 5.55
C LEU A 75 19.79 9.62 4.21
N LYS A 76 21.01 9.32 3.71
CA LYS A 76 21.44 9.80 2.38
C LYS A 76 20.51 9.32 1.27
N LYS A 77 20.12 8.04 1.28
CA LYS A 77 19.15 7.49 0.33
C LYS A 77 17.79 8.18 0.43
N SER A 78 17.30 8.44 1.64
CA SER A 78 16.07 9.18 1.88
C SER A 78 16.14 10.58 1.26
N HIS A 79 17.27 11.29 1.37
CA HIS A 79 17.42 12.60 0.74
C HIS A 79 17.36 12.54 -0.78
N VAL A 80 17.93 11.50 -1.39
CA VAL A 80 17.99 11.36 -2.85
C VAL A 80 16.66 10.87 -3.41
N GLY A 81 16.15 9.75 -2.87
CA GLY A 81 14.99 9.05 -3.41
C GLY A 81 13.64 9.43 -2.77
N LEU A 82 13.64 10.20 -1.67
CA LEU A 82 12.44 10.52 -0.89
C LEU A 82 11.62 9.28 -0.51
N THR A 83 12.32 8.19 -0.22
CA THR A 83 11.74 6.91 0.19
C THR A 83 12.30 6.56 1.56
N PHE A 84 11.44 6.52 2.57
CA PHE A 84 11.85 6.38 3.96
C PHE A 84 11.72 4.93 4.41
N ILE A 85 12.81 4.39 4.98
CA ILE A 85 12.84 3.02 5.53
C ILE A 85 13.11 3.00 7.04
N ARG A 86 13.53 4.13 7.62
CA ARG A 86 13.73 4.28 9.07
C ARG A 86 12.93 5.45 9.59
N GLU A 87 12.32 5.25 10.73
CA GLU A 87 11.68 6.33 11.50
C GLU A 87 12.70 7.43 11.85
N SER A 88 13.96 7.07 12.14
CA SER A 88 15.01 8.05 12.43
C SER A 88 15.29 9.00 11.26
N ASP A 89 15.05 8.58 10.02
CA ASP A 89 15.38 9.37 8.84
C ASP A 89 14.30 10.42 8.60
N ILE A 90 13.02 10.04 8.73
CA ILE A 90 11.90 10.99 8.58
C ILE A 90 11.90 12.08 9.68
N TRP A 91 12.42 11.76 10.88
CA TRP A 91 12.55 12.70 11.99
C TRP A 91 13.90 13.42 12.05
N ASP A 92 14.79 13.19 11.09
CA ASP A 92 16.05 13.93 11.03
C ASP A 92 15.80 15.43 10.82
N LYS A 93 16.62 16.28 11.46
CA LYS A 93 16.47 17.74 11.42
C LYS A 93 16.51 18.27 9.99
N SER A 94 17.34 17.67 9.14
CA SER A 94 17.46 18.05 7.73
C SER A 94 16.15 17.88 6.95
N PHE A 95 15.27 16.95 7.36
CA PHE A 95 13.94 16.80 6.75
C PHE A 95 12.92 17.78 7.31
N THR A 96 13.08 18.24 8.56
CA THR A 96 12.30 19.37 9.06
C THR A 96 12.62 20.64 8.26
N GLU A 97 13.91 20.90 8.00
CA GLU A 97 14.35 22.07 7.21
C GLU A 97 13.90 21.97 5.74
N ARG A 98 13.86 20.75 5.18
CA ARG A 98 13.47 20.53 3.78
C ARG A 98 11.95 20.40 3.57
N ALA A 99 11.16 20.16 4.62
CA ALA A 99 9.72 19.88 4.53
C ALA A 99 8.93 20.88 3.67
N PRO A 100 9.14 22.22 3.76
CA PRO A 100 8.41 23.18 2.93
C PRO A 100 8.60 22.98 1.41
N LYS A 101 9.68 22.31 0.99
CA LYS A 101 10.00 22.02 -0.41
C LYS A 101 9.52 20.64 -0.89
N LEU A 102 8.82 19.90 -0.04
CA LEU A 102 8.41 18.51 -0.29
C LEU A 102 6.89 18.32 -0.31
N GLY A 103 6.12 19.41 -0.36
CA GLY A 103 4.70 19.38 -0.70
C GLY A 103 3.85 18.52 0.24
N GLY A 104 4.14 18.50 1.54
CA GLY A 104 3.37 17.72 2.51
C GLY A 104 3.87 16.28 2.72
N LEU A 105 4.94 15.85 2.03
CA LEU A 105 5.50 14.50 2.17
C LEU A 105 5.95 14.20 3.59
N ILE A 106 6.64 15.15 4.23
CA ILE A 106 7.22 14.93 5.55
C ILE A 106 6.11 14.90 6.61
N GLU A 107 5.13 15.77 6.45
CA GLU A 107 3.92 15.85 7.26
C GLU A 107 3.12 14.55 7.14
N PHE A 108 2.87 14.04 5.93
CA PHE A 108 2.21 12.77 5.70
C PHE A 108 2.96 11.62 6.39
N TYR A 109 4.27 11.48 6.15
CA TYR A 109 5.05 10.40 6.74
C TYR A 109 5.28 10.57 8.23
N ARG A 110 5.04 11.72 8.85
CA ARG A 110 5.04 11.90 10.33
C ARG A 110 3.64 11.75 10.94
N SER A 111 2.60 11.75 10.11
CA SER A 111 1.21 11.65 10.54
C SER A 111 0.77 10.20 10.78
N PRO A 112 -0.36 10.00 11.51
CA PRO A 112 -1.02 8.71 11.60
C PRO A 112 -1.53 8.17 10.26
N ALA A 113 -1.77 9.03 9.26
CA ALA A 113 -2.34 8.62 7.97
C ALA A 113 -1.45 7.63 7.21
N ARG A 114 -0.13 7.67 7.42
CA ARG A 114 0.81 6.69 6.81
C ARG A 114 0.45 5.24 7.19
N VAL A 115 -0.09 5.01 8.39
CA VAL A 115 -0.42 3.66 8.87
C VAL A 115 -1.71 3.15 8.21
N GLN A 116 -2.59 4.05 7.79
CA GLN A 116 -3.80 3.68 7.03
C GLN A 116 -3.48 3.18 5.61
N TRP A 117 -2.23 3.34 5.17
CA TRP A 117 -1.70 2.79 3.92
C TRP A 117 -0.96 1.46 4.12
N THR A 118 -0.70 1.04 5.36
CA THR A 118 0.07 -0.18 5.63
C THR A 118 -0.81 -1.44 5.49
N PRO A 119 -0.34 -2.51 4.81
CA PRO A 119 -1.04 -3.81 4.73
C PRO A 119 -1.33 -4.44 6.11
N THR A 120 -2.41 -5.22 6.21
CA THR A 120 -2.95 -5.88 7.42
C THR A 120 -3.40 -7.29 7.07
N GLY A 121 -3.21 -7.68 5.81
CA GLY A 121 -3.58 -8.99 5.29
C GLY A 121 -2.33 -9.76 4.93
N ASN A 122 -2.49 -11.08 4.85
CA ASN A 122 -1.44 -11.97 4.37
C ASN A 122 -1.21 -11.75 2.88
N ASN A 123 0.03 -11.99 2.43
CA ASN A 123 0.31 -12.05 1.00
C ASN A 123 -0.52 -13.18 0.37
N VAL A 124 -1.02 -12.93 -0.84
CA VAL A 124 -1.76 -13.95 -1.59
C VAL A 124 -0.81 -15.03 -2.13
N PRO A 125 -1.21 -16.32 -2.12
CA PRO A 125 -0.43 -17.39 -2.71
C PRO A 125 -0.17 -17.17 -4.20
N ASP A 126 1.09 -17.34 -4.64
CA ASP A 126 1.49 -17.22 -6.05
C ASP A 126 1.03 -15.89 -6.72
N TYR A 127 1.22 -14.76 -6.01
CA TYR A 127 0.94 -13.41 -6.52
C TYR A 127 1.41 -13.18 -7.97
N PRO A 128 2.61 -13.62 -8.40
CA PRO A 128 3.05 -13.42 -9.79
C PRO A 128 2.09 -13.99 -10.84
N LYS A 129 1.48 -15.17 -10.59
CA LYS A 129 0.47 -15.72 -11.50
C LYS A 129 -0.86 -15.00 -11.38
N LEU A 130 -1.31 -14.70 -10.16
CA LEU A 130 -2.61 -14.05 -9.95
C LEU A 130 -2.65 -12.62 -10.50
N ALA A 131 -1.53 -11.88 -10.40
CA ALA A 131 -1.42 -10.50 -10.87
C ALA A 131 -1.54 -10.39 -12.40
N GLN A 132 -1.14 -11.41 -13.15
CA GLN A 132 -1.30 -11.42 -14.61
C GLN A 132 -2.78 -11.49 -15.02
N LEU A 133 -3.61 -12.21 -14.24
CA LEU A 133 -5.04 -12.33 -14.48
C LEU A 133 -5.77 -10.99 -14.28
N TRP A 134 -5.29 -10.13 -13.38
CA TRP A 134 -5.86 -8.80 -13.17
C TRP A 134 -5.89 -8.00 -14.46
N TRP A 135 -4.75 -7.89 -15.15
CA TRP A 135 -4.63 -7.10 -16.38
C TRP A 135 -5.50 -7.63 -17.52
N GLN A 136 -5.67 -8.94 -17.60
CA GLN A 136 -6.53 -9.57 -18.61
C GLN A 136 -8.01 -9.25 -18.39
N ASN A 137 -8.45 -9.09 -17.15
CA ASN A 137 -9.87 -8.87 -16.83
C ASN A 137 -10.23 -7.39 -16.67
N ILE A 138 -9.30 -6.55 -16.20
CA ILE A 138 -9.59 -5.13 -15.97
C ILE A 138 -9.86 -4.36 -17.27
N GLY A 139 -9.23 -4.77 -18.38
CA GLY A 139 -9.44 -4.16 -19.69
C GLY A 139 -10.90 -4.24 -20.16
N ASP A 140 -11.58 -5.36 -19.90
CA ASP A 140 -13.01 -5.53 -20.24
C ASP A 140 -13.90 -4.55 -19.46
N ALA A 141 -13.59 -4.30 -18.18
CA ALA A 141 -14.32 -3.33 -17.35
C ALA A 141 -14.04 -1.89 -17.79
N SER A 142 -12.76 -1.54 -18.03
CA SER A 142 -12.36 -0.18 -18.40
C SER A 142 -12.85 0.23 -19.78
N SER A 143 -12.95 -0.72 -20.72
CA SER A 143 -13.50 -0.48 -22.08
C SER A 143 -15.03 -0.48 -22.12
N GLY A 144 -15.70 -0.95 -21.06
CA GLY A 144 -17.15 -1.12 -21.01
C GLY A 144 -17.67 -2.37 -21.72
N ALA A 145 -16.80 -3.26 -22.21
CA ALA A 145 -17.19 -4.54 -22.81
C ALA A 145 -17.91 -5.46 -21.81
N LYS A 146 -17.55 -5.36 -20.51
CA LYS A 146 -18.24 -6.00 -19.40
C LYS A 146 -18.62 -4.98 -18.34
N THR A 147 -19.68 -5.28 -17.59
CA THR A 147 -19.95 -4.56 -16.35
C THR A 147 -18.81 -4.80 -15.35
N PRO A 148 -18.55 -3.89 -14.40
CA PRO A 148 -17.55 -4.12 -13.35
C PRO A 148 -17.75 -5.45 -12.61
N GLN A 149 -19.00 -5.80 -12.28
CA GLN A 149 -19.32 -7.08 -11.65
C GLN A 149 -18.94 -8.27 -12.52
N ALA A 150 -19.34 -8.28 -13.80
CA ALA A 150 -19.03 -9.41 -14.70
C ALA A 150 -17.52 -9.58 -14.95
N ALA A 151 -16.76 -8.48 -14.99
CA ALA A 151 -15.31 -8.53 -15.09
C ALA A 151 -14.67 -9.08 -13.80
N MET A 152 -15.14 -8.64 -12.62
CA MET A 152 -14.67 -9.16 -11.34
C MET A 152 -15.05 -10.63 -11.12
N ASP A 153 -16.22 -11.07 -11.56
CA ASP A 153 -16.63 -12.48 -11.53
C ASP A 153 -15.73 -13.34 -12.43
N SER A 154 -15.40 -12.84 -13.63
CA SER A 154 -14.45 -13.49 -14.56
C SER A 154 -13.06 -13.63 -13.93
N LEU A 155 -12.58 -12.56 -13.29
CA LEU A 155 -11.30 -12.56 -12.58
C LEU A 155 -11.31 -13.56 -11.42
N ALA A 156 -12.35 -13.54 -10.58
CA ALA A 156 -12.47 -14.43 -9.43
C ALA A 156 -12.44 -15.90 -9.86
N ALA A 157 -13.22 -16.27 -10.90
CA ALA A 157 -13.21 -17.63 -11.43
C ALA A 157 -11.82 -18.06 -11.96
N ALA A 158 -11.11 -17.15 -12.63
CA ALA A 158 -9.75 -17.43 -13.11
C ALA A 158 -8.75 -17.60 -11.96
N GLN A 159 -8.85 -16.75 -10.92
CA GLN A 159 -8.01 -16.84 -9.72
C GLN A 159 -8.29 -18.13 -8.93
N ASP A 160 -9.56 -18.48 -8.72
CA ASP A 160 -9.97 -19.73 -8.07
C ASP A 160 -9.40 -20.95 -8.80
N SER A 161 -9.45 -20.97 -10.13
CA SER A 161 -8.87 -22.04 -10.93
C SER A 161 -7.36 -22.23 -10.68
N VAL A 162 -6.61 -21.14 -10.52
CA VAL A 162 -5.17 -21.19 -10.18
C VAL A 162 -4.98 -21.71 -8.76
N LEU A 163 -5.74 -21.19 -7.80
CA LEU A 163 -5.63 -21.54 -6.38
C LEU A 163 -6.03 -22.99 -6.11
N GLU A 164 -7.06 -23.52 -6.77
CA GLU A 164 -7.46 -24.93 -6.69
C GLU A 164 -6.33 -25.86 -7.16
N ARG A 165 -5.64 -25.51 -8.25
CA ARG A 165 -4.48 -26.30 -8.72
C ARG A 165 -3.34 -26.25 -7.72
N LEU A 166 -3.10 -25.09 -7.11
CA LEU A 166 -2.07 -24.92 -6.08
C LEU A 166 -2.37 -25.75 -4.83
N GLU A 167 -3.61 -25.71 -4.34
CA GLU A 167 -4.04 -26.55 -3.21
C GLU A 167 -3.84 -28.04 -3.54
N LYS A 168 -4.35 -28.52 -4.69
CA LYS A 168 -4.22 -29.92 -5.12
C LYS A 168 -2.77 -30.37 -5.26
N SER A 169 -1.89 -29.48 -5.73
CA SER A 169 -0.48 -29.81 -5.94
C SER A 169 0.32 -29.99 -4.65
N GLY A 170 -0.12 -29.38 -3.55
CA GLY A 170 0.58 -29.42 -2.26
C GLY A 170 1.98 -28.78 -2.26
N VAL A 171 2.43 -28.12 -3.35
CA VAL A 171 3.84 -27.68 -3.47
C VAL A 171 4.25 -26.62 -2.44
N GLN A 172 3.27 -25.89 -1.89
CA GLN A 172 3.48 -24.85 -0.88
C GLN A 172 3.35 -25.37 0.56
N GLY A 173 3.09 -26.68 0.74
CA GLY A 173 2.96 -27.32 2.05
C GLY A 173 1.96 -26.60 2.96
N ALA A 174 2.38 -26.34 4.21
CA ALA A 174 1.54 -25.65 5.20
C ALA A 174 1.17 -24.20 4.84
N CYS A 175 1.87 -23.58 3.88
CA CYS A 175 1.61 -22.23 3.42
C CYS A 175 0.72 -22.17 2.17
N GLY A 176 0.28 -23.33 1.65
CA GLY A 176 -0.58 -23.39 0.48
C GLY A 176 -1.99 -22.86 0.72
N PRO A 177 -2.71 -22.43 -0.34
CA PRO A 177 -4.11 -22.07 -0.22
C PRO A 177 -4.94 -23.28 0.22
N LYS A 178 -6.05 -23.00 0.91
CA LYS A 178 -7.12 -23.95 1.16
C LYS A 178 -8.40 -23.38 0.60
N MET A 179 -9.01 -24.08 -0.36
CA MET A 179 -10.22 -23.56 -0.99
C MET A 179 -11.41 -23.75 -0.07
N ASN A 180 -12.24 -22.70 0.02
CA ASN A 180 -13.54 -22.82 0.64
C ASN A 180 -14.49 -23.61 -0.27
N LYS A 181 -15.54 -24.20 0.32
CA LYS A 181 -16.66 -24.70 -0.48
C LYS A 181 -17.27 -23.55 -1.28
N LYS A 182 -17.69 -23.85 -2.51
CA LYS A 182 -18.39 -22.88 -3.35
C LYS A 182 -19.76 -22.59 -2.74
N GLU A 183 -20.01 -21.33 -2.44
CA GLU A 183 -21.22 -20.85 -1.80
C GLU A 183 -21.78 -19.63 -2.54
N LYS A 184 -23.06 -19.33 -2.33
CA LYS A 184 -23.70 -18.13 -2.88
C LYS A 184 -23.20 -16.86 -2.18
N PRO A 185 -23.26 -15.67 -2.84
CA PRO A 185 -22.87 -14.42 -2.21
C PRO A 185 -23.54 -14.15 -0.86
N ASP A 186 -24.83 -14.49 -0.71
CA ASP A 186 -25.58 -14.29 0.54
C ASP A 186 -24.99 -15.03 1.73
N TYR A 187 -24.42 -16.22 1.51
CA TYR A 187 -23.71 -16.95 2.55
C TYR A 187 -22.50 -16.15 3.03
N TRP A 188 -21.70 -15.61 2.11
CA TRP A 188 -20.51 -14.82 2.44
C TRP A 188 -20.85 -13.50 3.13
N PHE A 189 -21.94 -12.83 2.72
CA PHE A 189 -22.43 -11.63 3.39
C PHE A 189 -22.86 -11.93 4.83
N ALA A 190 -23.70 -12.95 5.02
CA ALA A 190 -24.16 -13.36 6.35
C ALA A 190 -23.02 -13.82 7.25
N LYS A 191 -22.03 -14.54 6.69
CA LYS A 191 -20.83 -14.95 7.41
C LYS A 191 -19.99 -13.75 7.84
N SER A 192 -19.74 -12.79 6.96
CA SER A 192 -19.03 -11.56 7.30
C SER A 192 -19.71 -10.81 8.45
N GLU A 193 -21.03 -10.63 8.36
CA GLU A 193 -21.83 -9.94 9.39
C GLU A 193 -21.76 -10.67 10.74
N LYS A 194 -21.93 -12.00 10.74
CA LYS A 194 -21.82 -12.84 11.94
C LYS A 194 -20.44 -12.76 12.57
N ASP A 195 -19.39 -12.72 11.76
CA ASP A 195 -18.00 -12.69 12.23
C ASP A 195 -17.53 -11.25 12.60
N GLY A 196 -18.43 -10.25 12.51
CA GLY A 196 -18.11 -8.85 12.82
C GLY A 196 -17.22 -8.17 11.77
N ASN A 197 -17.14 -8.72 10.56
CA ASN A 197 -16.31 -8.22 9.46
C ASN A 197 -17.08 -7.21 8.60
N ILE A 198 -16.37 -6.23 8.05
CA ILE A 198 -16.93 -5.14 7.24
C ILE A 198 -17.05 -5.52 5.75
N ALA A 199 -16.48 -6.64 5.31
CA ALA A 199 -16.47 -7.07 3.91
C ALA A 199 -16.46 -8.61 3.79
N PRO A 200 -17.05 -9.18 2.71
CA PRO A 200 -17.66 -8.51 1.55
C PRO A 200 -18.98 -7.81 1.89
N GLN A 201 -19.35 -6.79 1.11
CA GLN A 201 -20.57 -5.99 1.31
C GLN A 201 -21.59 -6.23 0.21
N ARG A 202 -22.88 -6.13 0.55
CA ARG A 202 -23.97 -6.10 -0.44
C ARG A 202 -23.88 -4.85 -1.31
N LYS A 203 -24.51 -4.92 -2.48
CA LYS A 203 -24.63 -3.76 -3.37
C LYS A 203 -25.34 -2.61 -2.64
N LEU A 204 -24.77 -1.40 -2.73
CA LEU A 204 -25.37 -0.20 -2.17
C LEU A 204 -26.50 0.31 -3.07
N ALA A 205 -27.49 0.98 -2.48
CA ALA A 205 -28.52 1.68 -3.25
C ALA A 205 -27.94 2.83 -4.09
N ASN A 206 -26.86 3.46 -3.60
CA ASN A 206 -26.12 4.50 -4.32
C ASN A 206 -24.61 4.25 -4.24
N GLU A 207 -24.02 3.73 -5.32
CA GLU A 207 -22.57 3.51 -5.47
C GLU A 207 -21.85 4.73 -6.08
N LYS A 208 -22.58 5.79 -6.41
CA LYS A 208 -22.04 7.02 -7.02
C LYS A 208 -22.58 8.27 -6.29
N PRO A 209 -22.33 8.42 -4.97
CA PRO A 209 -22.67 9.64 -4.27
C PRO A 209 -21.96 10.84 -4.90
N LYS A 210 -22.56 12.03 -4.76
CA LYS A 210 -21.93 13.28 -5.19
C LYS A 210 -20.65 13.49 -4.38
N GLY A 211 -19.57 13.85 -5.05
CA GLY A 211 -18.31 14.16 -4.38
C GLY A 211 -18.45 15.36 -3.44
N GLU A 212 -17.76 15.29 -2.30
CA GLU A 212 -17.69 16.35 -1.30
C GLU A 212 -16.30 16.97 -1.30
N THR A 213 -16.24 18.30 -1.21
CA THR A 213 -14.98 19.03 -1.07
C THR A 213 -14.81 19.45 0.37
N VAL A 214 -13.60 19.29 0.90
CA VAL A 214 -13.24 19.73 2.25
C VAL A 214 -12.07 20.69 2.15
N ASP A 215 -12.08 21.71 2.99
CA ASP A 215 -10.96 22.62 3.15
C ASP A 215 -9.67 21.85 3.53
N TYR A 216 -8.55 22.19 2.87
CA TYR A 216 -7.29 21.48 3.05
C TYR A 216 -6.75 21.61 4.47
N ASP A 217 -6.78 22.82 5.04
CA ASP A 217 -6.28 23.08 6.39
C ASP A 217 -7.09 22.32 7.43
N THR A 218 -8.37 22.09 7.15
CA THR A 218 -9.24 21.23 7.95
C THR A 218 -8.86 19.76 7.83
N LEU A 219 -8.56 19.26 6.62
CA LEU A 219 -8.14 17.86 6.41
C LEU A 219 -6.85 17.52 7.17
N ILE A 220 -5.84 18.38 7.10
CA ILE A 220 -4.53 18.11 7.71
C ILE A 220 -4.51 18.25 9.23
N LYS A 221 -5.57 18.75 9.88
CA LYS A 221 -5.70 18.69 11.35
C LYS A 221 -5.69 17.25 11.87
N SER A 222 -6.08 16.28 11.04
CA SER A 222 -5.97 14.85 11.33
C SER A 222 -4.53 14.31 11.30
N TRP A 223 -3.55 15.14 10.93
CA TRP A 223 -2.13 14.79 10.84
C TRP A 223 -1.28 15.42 11.97
N PRO A 224 -1.61 15.19 13.25
CA PRO A 224 -0.73 15.63 14.32
C PRO A 224 0.59 14.87 14.19
N ALA A 225 1.70 15.61 14.21
CA ALA A 225 3.04 15.04 14.16
C ALA A 225 3.70 15.21 15.54
N SER A 226 4.11 14.11 16.16
CA SER A 226 4.98 14.12 17.33
C SER A 226 6.03 13.03 17.17
N PRO A 227 7.31 13.30 17.49
CA PRO A 227 8.33 12.26 17.45
C PRO A 227 7.87 11.06 18.29
N PRO A 228 8.03 9.82 17.81
CA PRO A 228 7.68 8.65 18.60
C PRO A 228 8.48 8.67 19.91
N LYS A 229 7.81 8.37 21.02
CA LYS A 229 8.50 8.15 22.30
C LYS A 229 9.47 7.00 22.09
N ARG A 230 10.76 7.21 22.41
CA ARG A 230 11.72 6.10 22.42
C ARG A 230 11.16 5.04 23.37
N ALA A 231 11.10 3.79 22.91
CA ALA A 231 10.82 2.69 23.81
C ALA A 231 11.82 2.77 24.97
N SER A 232 11.32 2.86 26.20
CA SER A 232 12.14 2.61 27.37
C SER A 232 12.60 1.15 27.26
N ASN A 233 13.90 0.95 27.05
CA ASN A 233 14.51 -0.37 27.12
C ASN A 233 14.33 -0.96 28.52
#